data_AF-A0A968RMQ3-F1
#
_entry.id   AF-A0A968RMQ3-F1
#
_cell.length_a   1.000
_cell.length_b   1.000
_cell.length_c   1.000
_cell.angle_alpha   90.00
_cell.angle_beta   90.00
_cell.angle_gamma   90.00
#
_symmetry.space_group_name_H-M   'P 1'
#
loop_
_entity.id
_entity.type
_entity.pdbx_description
1 polymer ?
#
loop_
_entity_poly.entity_id
_entity_poly.type
_entity_poly.pdbx_seq_one_letter_code
_entity_poly.pdbx_strand_id
1 'polypeptide(L)'
;MKIKWTFKTIDLLLYSNVWIATCAAAMTLQTKYILTKQSQWDALFLFVFCATLALYGLHRIVGMERVKPFENIIRFHTIYQHRELIRWCTLAAIVFGALIFCYLSRASQFALGIPALISLAYTLPILKRQRRLRDVNGIKIFLIALVWSWITVGLVVTEYQITWNRIFCIYCWKDFFHPCCCNSVRHSRPRNRPVSTYYNFT
;
A
#
# COMPACT_ATOMS: atom_id res chain seq x y z
N MET A 1 -24.76 -22.10 12.77
CA MET A 1 -25.32 -20.80 12.31
C MET A 1 -24.32 -19.62 12.33
N LYS A 2 -23.21 -19.66 13.09
CA LYS A 2 -22.20 -18.57 13.14
C LYS A 2 -21.29 -18.44 11.90
N ILE A 3 -21.09 -19.51 11.13
CA ILE A 3 -20.15 -19.56 10.00
C ILE A 3 -20.60 -18.73 8.78
N LYS A 4 -21.90 -18.56 8.54
CA LYS A 4 -22.41 -17.83 7.37
C LYS A 4 -22.15 -16.32 7.44
N TRP A 5 -22.08 -15.74 8.64
CA TRP A 5 -21.85 -14.30 8.83
C TRP A 5 -20.39 -13.92 8.63
N THR A 6 -19.44 -14.77 9.05
CA THR A 6 -18.01 -14.51 8.92
C THR A 6 -17.58 -14.43 7.46
N PHE A 7 -18.08 -15.34 6.60
CA PHE A 7 -17.77 -15.29 5.17
C PHE A 7 -18.31 -14.02 4.52
N LYS A 8 -19.52 -13.55 4.90
CA LYS A 8 -20.11 -12.34 4.34
C LYS A 8 -19.33 -11.07 4.67
N THR A 9 -18.79 -10.97 5.90
CA THR A 9 -17.95 -9.82 6.30
C THR A 9 -16.57 -9.87 5.65
N ILE A 10 -15.97 -11.07 5.54
CA ILE A 10 -14.69 -11.25 4.83
C ILE A 10 -14.88 -10.91 3.35
N ASP A 11 -15.96 -11.37 2.72
CA ASP A 11 -16.31 -11.02 1.35
C ASP A 11 -16.50 -9.51 1.22
N LEU A 12 -17.21 -8.83 2.14
CA LEU A 12 -17.35 -7.37 2.08
C LEU A 12 -15.99 -6.65 2.17
N LEU A 13 -15.12 -7.09 3.08
CA LEU A 13 -13.81 -6.50 3.33
C LEU A 13 -12.83 -6.75 2.18
N LEU A 14 -12.90 -7.93 1.55
CA LEU A 14 -12.15 -8.30 0.36
C LEU A 14 -12.69 -7.62 -0.89
N TYR A 15 -14.02 -7.47 -1.00
CA TYR A 15 -14.68 -6.88 -2.16
C TYR A 15 -14.65 -5.35 -2.18
N SER A 16 -14.54 -4.70 -1.03
CA SER A 16 -14.50 -3.24 -0.93
C SER A 16 -13.09 -2.65 -1.09
N ASN A 17 -12.06 -3.48 -1.28
CA ASN A 17 -10.64 -3.06 -1.38
C ASN A 17 -10.09 -2.33 -0.13
N VAL A 18 -10.85 -2.30 0.97
CA VAL A 18 -10.47 -1.64 2.23
C VAL A 18 -9.20 -2.25 2.79
N TRP A 19 -9.04 -3.57 2.71
CA TRP A 19 -7.83 -4.26 3.16
C TRP A 19 -6.55 -3.69 2.53
N ILE A 20 -6.53 -3.55 1.20
CA ILE A 20 -5.35 -3.07 0.47
C ILE A 20 -5.06 -1.60 0.80
N ALA A 21 -6.11 -0.79 0.92
CA ALA A 21 -5.98 0.60 1.33
C ALA A 21 -5.40 0.73 2.75
N THR A 22 -5.86 -0.10 3.70
CA THR A 22 -5.31 -0.16 5.05
C THR A 22 -3.84 -0.59 5.05
N CYS A 23 -3.46 -1.58 4.25
CA CYS A 23 -2.07 -2.00 4.11
C CYS A 23 -1.16 -0.86 3.60
N ALA A 24 -1.57 -0.17 2.53
CA ALA A 24 -0.81 0.95 1.97
C ALA A 24 -0.66 2.10 2.99
N ALA A 25 -1.74 2.42 3.70
CA ALA A 25 -1.73 3.45 4.71
C ALA A 25 -0.85 3.06 5.93
N ALA A 26 -0.92 1.80 6.38
CA ALA A 26 -0.08 1.26 7.44
C ALA A 26 1.41 1.28 7.07
N MET A 27 1.77 0.89 5.84
CA MET A 27 3.15 0.97 5.35
C MET A 27 3.67 2.41 5.33
N THR A 28 2.81 3.36 4.94
CA THR A 28 3.14 4.79 4.94
C THR A 28 3.37 5.32 6.35
N LEU A 29 2.50 4.95 7.31
CA LEU A 29 2.66 5.30 8.72
C LEU A 29 3.95 4.70 9.31
N GLN A 30 4.25 3.44 8.97
CA GLN A 30 5.49 2.78 9.38
C GLN A 30 6.71 3.53 8.83
N THR A 31 6.70 3.93 7.54
CA THR A 31 7.77 4.74 6.95
C THR A 31 7.93 6.06 7.72
N LYS A 32 6.84 6.79 7.93
CA LYS A 32 6.85 8.03 8.72
C LYS A 32 7.49 7.81 10.08
N TYR A 33 7.03 6.83 10.84
CA TYR A 33 7.55 6.51 12.17
C TYR A 33 9.05 6.22 12.14
N ILE A 34 9.55 5.48 11.14
CA ILE A 34 10.98 5.18 11.02
C ILE A 34 11.80 6.46 10.80
N LEU A 35 11.34 7.37 9.92
CA LEU A 35 12.11 8.56 9.55
C LEU A 35 12.01 9.72 10.54
N THR A 36 10.81 9.98 11.06
CA THR A 36 10.53 11.14 11.95
C THR A 36 10.47 10.77 13.42
N LYS A 37 10.39 9.48 13.76
CA LYS A 37 10.12 8.96 15.12
C LYS A 37 8.79 9.42 15.72
N GLN A 38 7.90 10.00 14.90
CA GLN A 38 6.60 10.48 15.32
C GLN A 38 5.50 9.60 14.72
N SER A 39 4.55 9.19 15.57
CA SER A 39 3.39 8.37 15.19
C SER A 39 2.10 9.19 15.28
N GLN A 40 2.10 10.39 14.68
CA GLN A 40 0.88 11.20 14.59
C GLN A 40 0.07 10.85 13.34
N TRP A 41 -1.25 10.87 13.48
CA TRP A 41 -2.19 10.65 12.39
C TRP A 41 -2.34 11.94 11.58
N ASP A 42 -1.84 11.95 10.36
CA ASP A 42 -1.78 13.14 9.53
C ASP A 42 -2.59 12.96 8.24
N ALA A 43 -2.89 14.08 7.57
CA ALA A 43 -3.63 14.11 6.31
C ALA A 43 -3.04 13.18 5.25
N LEU A 44 -1.72 13.00 5.22
CA LEU A 44 -1.03 12.10 4.29
C LEU A 44 -1.47 10.64 4.44
N PHE A 45 -1.65 10.14 5.67
CA PHE A 45 -2.11 8.77 5.90
C PHE A 45 -3.53 8.57 5.33
N LEU A 46 -4.43 9.50 5.66
CA LEU A 46 -5.82 9.44 5.23
C LEU A 46 -5.93 9.59 3.71
N PHE A 47 -5.10 10.45 3.13
CA PHE A 47 -5.00 10.61 1.69
C PHE A 47 -4.57 9.32 1.00
N VAL A 48 -3.49 8.67 1.45
CA VAL A 48 -3.01 7.40 0.85
C VAL A 48 -4.09 6.32 0.97
N PHE A 49 -4.79 6.25 2.09
CA PHE A 49 -5.93 5.35 2.27
C PHE A 49 -7.04 5.61 1.24
N CYS A 50 -7.54 6.85 1.16
CA CYS A 50 -8.60 7.24 0.23
C CYS A 50 -8.18 7.05 -1.24
N ALA A 51 -6.97 7.46 -1.60
CA ALA A 51 -6.44 7.33 -2.96
C ALA A 51 -6.29 5.87 -3.39
N THR A 52 -5.80 5.00 -2.50
CA THR A 52 -5.68 3.56 -2.78
C THR A 52 -7.07 2.92 -2.90
N LEU A 53 -8.00 3.26 -2.00
CA LEU A 53 -9.38 2.77 -2.06
C LEU A 53 -10.08 3.18 -3.37
N ALA A 54 -9.92 4.45 -3.77
CA ALA A 54 -10.44 5.00 -5.01
C ALA A 54 -9.86 4.32 -6.25
N LEU A 55 -8.54 4.17 -6.32
CA LEU A 55 -7.85 3.58 -7.48
C LEU A 55 -8.25 2.11 -7.69
N TYR A 56 -8.25 1.31 -6.62
CA TYR A 56 -8.65 -0.09 -6.69
C TYR A 56 -10.16 -0.25 -6.95
N GLY A 57 -10.98 0.65 -6.39
CA GLY A 57 -12.40 0.73 -6.70
C GLY A 57 -12.65 0.99 -8.19
N LEU A 58 -11.97 1.98 -8.76
CA LEU A 58 -12.05 2.33 -10.18
C LEU A 58 -11.58 1.17 -11.07
N HIS A 59 -10.46 0.54 -10.71
CA HIS A 59 -9.95 -0.64 -11.41
C HIS A 59 -10.99 -1.77 -11.49
N ARG A 60 -11.70 -2.01 -10.40
CA ARG A 60 -12.75 -3.02 -10.31
C ARG A 60 -14.00 -2.62 -11.12
N ILE A 61 -14.43 -1.37 -11.08
CA ILE A 61 -15.56 -0.87 -11.88
C ILE A 61 -15.26 -1.06 -13.38
N VAL A 62 -14.09 -0.62 -13.84
CA VAL A 62 -13.66 -0.76 -15.24
C VAL A 62 -13.47 -2.25 -15.62
N GLY A 63 -13.09 -3.10 -14.67
CA GLY A 63 -13.03 -4.56 -14.85
C GLY A 63 -14.41 -5.18 -15.06
N MET A 64 -15.40 -4.80 -14.23
CA MET A 64 -16.77 -5.31 -14.32
C MET A 64 -17.46 -4.90 -15.62
N GLU A 65 -17.24 -3.68 -16.12
CA GLU A 65 -17.88 -3.20 -17.35
C GLU A 65 -17.44 -3.94 -18.61
N ARG A 66 -16.25 -4.56 -18.61
CA ARG A 66 -15.75 -5.39 -19.72
C ARG A 66 -16.26 -6.83 -19.69
N VAL A 67 -16.68 -7.34 -18.53
CA VAL A 67 -17.19 -8.72 -18.33
C VAL A 67 -18.70 -8.82 -18.54
N LYS A 68 -19.37 -7.69 -18.79
CA LYS A 68 -20.81 -7.61 -19.11
C LYS A 68 -21.33 -8.53 -20.24
N PRO A 69 -20.58 -9.04 -21.24
CA PRO A 69 -21.19 -9.93 -22.23
C PRO A 69 -21.51 -11.37 -21.75
N PHE A 70 -21.30 -11.72 -20.47
CA PHE A 70 -21.63 -13.06 -19.94
C PHE A 70 -22.68 -13.01 -18.81
N GLU A 71 -23.86 -12.49 -19.11
CA GLU A 71 -24.94 -12.23 -18.14
C GLU A 71 -25.78 -13.47 -17.75
N ASN A 72 -25.44 -14.67 -18.23
CA ASN A 72 -26.28 -15.87 -18.14
C ASN A 72 -25.79 -16.97 -17.17
N ILE A 73 -25.35 -16.63 -15.95
CA ILE A 73 -25.15 -17.66 -14.91
C ILE A 73 -25.72 -17.18 -13.57
N ILE A 74 -26.67 -17.96 -13.07
CA ILE A 74 -27.60 -17.77 -11.94
C ILE A 74 -26.92 -17.47 -10.57
N ARG A 75 -25.58 -17.33 -10.51
CA ARG A 75 -24.79 -17.01 -9.31
C ARG A 75 -24.52 -15.50 -9.07
N PHE A 76 -25.02 -14.61 -9.94
CA PHE A 76 -24.71 -13.17 -9.88
C PHE A 76 -25.64 -12.30 -9.02
N HIS A 77 -26.71 -12.85 -8.42
CA HIS A 77 -27.70 -12.04 -7.71
C HIS A 77 -27.15 -11.38 -6.42
N THR A 78 -26.21 -12.02 -5.73
CA THR A 78 -25.55 -11.46 -4.54
C THR A 78 -24.45 -10.45 -4.87
N ILE A 79 -23.79 -10.57 -6.03
CA ILE A 79 -22.71 -9.68 -6.46
C ILE A 79 -23.27 -8.35 -7.03
N TYR A 80 -24.47 -8.38 -7.62
CA TYR A 80 -25.15 -7.17 -8.10
C TYR A 80 -25.67 -6.28 -6.95
N GLN A 81 -26.08 -6.87 -5.82
CA GLN A 81 -26.61 -6.12 -4.67
C GLN A 81 -25.57 -5.21 -3.97
N HIS A 82 -24.27 -5.42 -4.18
CA HIS A 82 -23.22 -4.59 -3.57
C HIS A 82 -22.39 -3.81 -4.60
N ARG A 83 -22.75 -3.88 -5.89
CA ARG A 83 -22.08 -3.11 -6.95
C ARG A 83 -22.25 -1.61 -6.76
N GLU A 84 -23.45 -1.18 -6.39
CA GLU A 84 -23.71 0.23 -6.07
C GLU A 84 -22.97 0.65 -4.80
N LEU A 85 -22.88 -0.21 -3.78
CA LEU A 85 -22.08 0.08 -2.58
C LEU A 85 -20.60 0.29 -2.94
N ILE A 86 -20.00 -0.58 -3.75
CA ILE A 86 -18.61 -0.42 -4.21
C ILE A 86 -18.45 0.89 -5.00
N ARG A 87 -19.41 1.22 -5.87
CA ARG A 87 -19.39 2.47 -6.64
C ARG A 87 -19.48 3.69 -5.73
N TRP A 88 -20.42 3.71 -4.78
CA TRP A 88 -20.57 4.80 -3.82
C TRP A 88 -19.36 4.94 -2.89
N CYS A 89 -18.80 3.83 -2.39
CA CYS A 89 -17.55 3.86 -1.62
C CYS A 89 -16.38 4.40 -2.44
N THR A 90 -16.28 4.01 -3.72
CA THR A 90 -15.22 4.52 -4.62
C THR A 90 -15.40 6.01 -4.86
N LEU A 91 -16.62 6.47 -5.15
CA LEU A 91 -16.92 7.89 -5.36
C LEU A 91 -16.66 8.71 -4.10
N ALA A 92 -17.11 8.23 -2.93
CA ALA A 92 -16.80 8.86 -1.66
C ALA A 92 -15.29 8.95 -1.44
N ALA A 93 -14.54 7.87 -1.69
CA ALA A 93 -13.08 7.87 -1.56
C ALA A 93 -12.40 8.88 -2.51
N ILE A 94 -12.91 9.07 -3.73
CA ILE A 94 -12.42 10.09 -4.67
C ILE A 94 -12.69 11.49 -4.11
N VAL A 95 -13.91 11.77 -3.65
CA VAL A 95 -14.29 13.09 -3.13
C VAL A 95 -13.50 13.42 -1.87
N PHE A 96 -13.48 12.52 -0.88
CA PHE A 96 -12.70 12.71 0.35
C PHE A 96 -11.21 12.81 0.04
N GLY A 97 -10.68 11.97 -0.85
CA GLY A 97 -9.28 12.04 -1.28
C GLY A 97 -8.93 13.39 -1.92
N ALA A 98 -9.81 13.93 -2.76
CA ALA A 98 -9.63 15.25 -3.38
C ALA A 98 -9.70 16.39 -2.36
N LEU A 99 -10.59 16.30 -1.36
CA LEU A 99 -10.64 17.28 -0.27
C LEU A 99 -9.34 17.25 0.55
N ILE A 100 -8.85 16.06 0.92
CA ILE A 100 -7.62 15.89 1.70
C ILE A 100 -6.39 16.34 0.88
N PHE A 101 -6.39 16.14 -0.44
CA PHE A 101 -5.31 16.59 -1.32
C PHE A 101 -5.01 18.09 -1.16
N CYS A 102 -6.05 18.91 -0.96
CA CYS A 102 -5.90 20.34 -0.73
C CYS A 102 -5.18 20.68 0.59
N TYR A 103 -5.16 19.77 1.56
CA TYR A 103 -4.46 19.93 2.84
C TYR A 103 -3.00 19.47 2.81
N LEU A 104 -2.56 18.78 1.75
CA LEU A 104 -1.16 18.36 1.61
C LEU A 104 -0.26 19.52 1.18
N SER A 105 1.04 19.44 1.50
CA SER A 105 2.02 20.42 1.03
C SER A 105 2.08 20.49 -0.51
N ARG A 106 2.39 21.68 -1.05
CA ARG A 106 2.54 21.89 -2.51
C ARG A 106 3.55 20.92 -3.12
N ALA A 107 4.65 20.63 -2.42
CA ALA A 107 5.66 19.68 -2.88
C ALA A 107 5.08 18.27 -3.06
N SER A 108 4.30 17.78 -2.07
CA SER A 108 3.64 16.48 -2.15
C SER A 108 2.55 16.43 -3.22
N GLN A 109 1.81 17.52 -3.43
CA GLN A 109 0.82 17.61 -4.50
C GLN A 109 1.45 17.39 -5.88
N PHE A 110 2.58 18.06 -6.16
CA PHE A 110 3.34 17.83 -7.40
C PHE A 110 3.94 16.43 -7.46
N ALA A 111 4.50 15.94 -6.35
CA ALA A 111 5.06 14.59 -6.26
C ALA A 111 4.02 13.49 -6.51
N LEU A 112 2.73 13.75 -6.23
CA LEU A 112 1.62 12.84 -6.51
C LEU A 112 1.22 12.79 -7.98
N GLY A 113 1.56 13.80 -8.78
CA GLY A 113 1.20 13.84 -10.20
C GLY A 113 1.75 12.64 -10.98
N ILE A 114 3.00 12.27 -10.72
CA ILE A 114 3.69 11.14 -11.38
C ILE A 114 3.03 9.79 -11.06
N PRO A 115 2.94 9.33 -9.79
CA PRO A 115 2.32 8.05 -9.47
C PRO A 115 0.83 8.01 -9.82
N ALA A 116 0.11 9.14 -9.75
CA ALA A 116 -1.28 9.22 -10.17
C ALA A 116 -1.43 8.99 -11.68
N LEU A 117 -0.59 9.65 -12.50
CA LEU A 117 -0.60 9.48 -13.94
C LEU A 117 -0.25 8.04 -14.34
N ILE A 118 0.78 7.46 -13.71
CA ILE A 118 1.17 6.05 -13.95
C ILE A 118 0.03 5.11 -13.56
N SER A 119 -0.62 5.33 -12.42
CA SER A 119 -1.72 4.50 -11.92
C SER A 119 -2.97 4.57 -12.81
N LEU A 120 -3.28 5.77 -13.32
CA LEU A 120 -4.36 5.96 -14.28
C LEU A 120 -4.04 5.31 -15.62
N ALA A 121 -2.82 5.48 -16.14
CA ALA A 121 -2.37 4.83 -17.37
C ALA A 121 -2.31 3.30 -17.27
N TYR A 122 -2.04 2.79 -16.06
CA TYR A 122 -2.12 1.37 -15.74
C TYR A 122 -3.55 0.83 -15.77
N THR A 123 -4.52 1.63 -15.33
CA THR A 123 -5.92 1.21 -15.15
C THR A 123 -6.77 1.43 -16.40
N LEU A 124 -6.59 2.57 -17.07
CA LEU A 124 -7.33 2.97 -18.27
C LEU A 124 -6.70 2.37 -19.54
N PRO A 125 -7.52 2.07 -20.56
CA PRO A 125 -7.04 1.54 -21.84
C PRO A 125 -6.49 2.68 -22.73
N ILE A 126 -5.40 3.32 -22.31
CA ILE A 126 -4.80 4.47 -23.02
C ILE A 126 -4.00 4.02 -24.25
N LEU A 127 -3.59 2.76 -24.34
CA LEU A 127 -2.75 2.26 -25.43
C LEU A 127 -3.57 1.96 -26.70
N LYS A 128 -2.93 2.12 -27.88
CA LYS A 128 -3.51 1.74 -29.17
C LYS A 128 -4.09 0.32 -29.09
N ARG A 129 -5.29 0.13 -29.66
CA ARG A 129 -6.06 -1.12 -29.62
C ARG A 129 -6.69 -1.47 -28.26
N GLN A 130 -7.02 -0.47 -27.42
CA GLN A 130 -7.73 -0.66 -26.14
C GLN A 130 -6.95 -1.52 -25.13
N ARG A 131 -5.63 -1.61 -25.28
CA ARG A 131 -4.73 -2.34 -24.35
C ARG A 131 -4.33 -1.43 -23.19
N ARG A 132 -4.16 -2.00 -22.01
CA ARG A 132 -3.67 -1.28 -20.83
C ARG A 132 -2.16 -1.46 -20.72
N LEU A 133 -1.45 -0.52 -20.08
CA LEU A 133 -0.02 -0.70 -19.76
C LEU A 133 0.23 -1.98 -18.94
N ARG A 134 -0.76 -2.37 -18.15
CA ARG A 134 -0.77 -3.62 -17.39
C ARG A 134 -0.75 -4.89 -18.24
N ASP A 135 -1.30 -4.86 -19.45
CA ASP A 135 -1.47 -6.05 -20.28
C ASP A 135 -0.14 -6.45 -20.97
N VAL A 136 0.91 -5.64 -20.82
CA VAL A 136 2.26 -5.95 -21.27
C VAL A 136 2.94 -6.86 -20.26
N ASN A 137 3.31 -8.07 -20.71
CA ASN A 137 4.02 -9.05 -19.89
C ASN A 137 5.37 -8.49 -19.40
N GLY A 138 5.70 -8.73 -18.14
CA GLY A 138 6.96 -8.28 -17.50
C GLY A 138 6.87 -6.92 -16.81
N ILE A 139 6.31 -5.89 -17.46
CA ILE A 139 6.34 -4.50 -16.94
C ILE A 139 5.40 -4.29 -15.74
N LYS A 140 4.32 -5.07 -15.64
CA LYS A 140 3.28 -4.88 -14.62
C LYS A 140 3.81 -4.88 -13.17
N ILE A 141 4.79 -5.73 -12.86
CA ILE A 141 5.32 -5.86 -11.50
C ILE A 141 6.19 -4.65 -11.16
N PHE A 142 7.02 -4.21 -12.11
CA PHE A 142 7.86 -3.01 -11.95
C PHE A 142 7.02 -1.74 -11.78
N LEU A 143 5.92 -1.59 -12.54
CA LEU A 143 5.01 -0.45 -12.39
C LEU A 143 4.36 -0.41 -11.00
N ILE A 144 3.88 -1.55 -10.51
CA ILE A 144 3.28 -1.63 -9.18
C ILE A 144 4.32 -1.32 -8.11
N ALA A 145 5.51 -1.95 -8.17
CA ALA A 145 6.59 -1.71 -7.21
C ALA A 145 6.99 -0.23 -7.20
N LEU A 146 7.19 0.39 -8.36
CA LEU A 146 7.55 1.80 -8.47
C LEU A 146 6.49 2.70 -7.82
N VAL A 147 5.22 2.51 -8.16
CA VAL A 147 4.12 3.30 -7.58
C VAL A 147 4.06 3.09 -6.07
N TRP A 148 4.18 1.86 -5.58
CA TRP A 148 4.14 1.54 -4.14
C TRP A 148 5.30 2.17 -3.38
N SER A 149 6.54 2.04 -3.86
CA SER A 149 7.70 2.66 -3.23
C SER A 149 7.58 4.19 -3.26
N TRP A 150 7.04 4.77 -4.34
CA TRP A 150 6.83 6.21 -4.45
C TRP A 150 5.81 6.74 -3.44
N ILE A 151 4.63 6.13 -3.34
CA ILE A 151 3.57 6.60 -2.44
C ILE A 151 3.89 6.36 -0.95
N THR A 152 4.58 5.26 -0.62
CA THR A 152 4.87 4.89 0.78
C THR A 152 6.16 5.49 1.32
N VAL A 153 7.14 5.81 0.46
CA VAL A 153 8.42 6.39 0.85
C VAL A 153 8.60 7.79 0.28
N GLY A 154 8.51 7.93 -1.05
CA GLY A 154 8.71 9.21 -1.73
C GLY A 154 7.81 10.32 -1.17
N LEU A 155 6.53 10.02 -0.96
CA LEU A 155 5.57 11.00 -0.46
C LEU A 155 5.84 11.43 0.98
N VAL A 156 6.26 10.51 1.86
CA VAL A 156 6.64 10.85 3.23
C VAL A 156 7.85 11.78 3.22
N VAL A 157 8.82 11.49 2.38
CA VAL A 157 10.04 12.28 2.27
C VAL A 157 9.75 13.70 1.81
N THR A 158 8.88 13.85 0.80
CA THR A 158 8.50 15.17 0.28
C THR A 158 7.64 15.96 1.27
N GLU A 159 6.74 15.30 2.01
CA GLU A 159 5.86 15.99 2.97
C GLU A 159 6.63 16.52 4.18
N TYR A 160 7.54 15.72 4.73
CA TYR A 160 8.33 16.10 5.91
C TYR A 160 9.69 16.71 5.58
N GLN A 161 9.94 17.04 4.30
CA GLN A 161 11.17 17.69 3.81
C GLN A 161 12.45 16.99 4.28
N ILE A 162 12.48 15.66 4.21
CA ILE A 162 13.58 14.86 4.75
C ILE A 162 14.69 14.72 3.70
N THR A 163 15.95 14.89 4.11
CA THR A 163 17.11 14.79 3.21
C THR A 163 17.29 13.37 2.66
N TRP A 164 17.55 13.26 1.35
CA TRP A 164 17.74 11.99 0.65
C TRP A 164 18.87 11.10 1.15
N ASN A 165 19.83 11.64 1.90
CA ASN A 165 20.92 10.85 2.49
C ASN A 165 20.43 9.83 3.53
N ARG A 166 19.32 10.09 4.25
CA ARG A 166 18.77 9.14 5.25
C ARG A 166 17.97 8.00 4.61
N ILE A 167 17.72 8.10 3.31
CA ILE A 167 16.76 7.28 2.58
C ILE A 167 17.42 6.05 1.93
N PHE A 168 18.70 6.15 1.55
CA PHE A 168 19.48 5.02 1.01
C PHE A 168 19.52 3.80 1.95
N CYS A 169 19.56 4.02 3.27
CA CYS A 169 19.49 2.96 4.26
C CYS A 169 18.12 2.26 4.33
N ILE A 170 17.04 2.93 3.92
CA ILE A 170 15.66 2.40 4.02
C ILE A 170 15.27 1.68 2.72
N TYR A 171 15.67 2.18 1.55
CA TYR A 171 15.45 1.47 0.28
C TYR A 171 16.13 0.09 0.24
N CYS A 172 17.32 -0.02 0.85
CA CYS A 172 18.02 -1.31 0.97
C CYS A 172 17.27 -2.31 1.88
N TRP A 173 16.39 -1.82 2.77
CA TRP A 173 15.67 -2.64 3.73
C TRP A 173 14.23 -2.99 3.31
N LYS A 174 13.54 -2.09 2.59
CA LYS A 174 12.10 -2.24 2.30
C LYS A 174 11.76 -3.03 1.03
N ASP A 175 12.57 -2.95 -0.03
CA ASP A 175 12.15 -3.41 -1.36
C ASP A 175 12.74 -4.76 -1.81
N PHE A 176 13.68 -5.38 -1.07
CA PHE A 176 14.33 -6.62 -1.57
C PHE A 176 14.58 -7.78 -0.57
N PHE A 177 14.67 -7.58 0.77
CA PHE A 177 15.04 -8.69 1.69
C PHE A 177 14.40 -8.58 3.09
N HIS A 178 13.16 -9.05 3.27
CA HIS A 178 12.63 -9.43 4.59
C HIS A 178 12.93 -10.89 5.04
N PRO A 179 13.78 -11.72 4.40
CA PRO A 179 14.24 -12.93 5.08
C PRO A 179 15.51 -12.78 5.93
N CYS A 180 16.41 -11.83 5.65
CA CYS A 180 17.81 -11.98 6.11
C CYS A 180 18.27 -11.11 7.29
N CYS A 181 17.54 -10.07 7.71
CA CYS A 181 18.03 -9.15 8.74
C CYS A 181 17.56 -9.44 10.18
N CYS A 182 17.16 -10.69 10.48
CA CYS A 182 16.81 -11.13 11.83
C CYS A 182 17.86 -12.07 12.44
N ASN A 183 19.15 -11.89 12.14
CA ASN A 183 20.20 -12.68 12.80
C ASN A 183 21.50 -11.93 13.18
N SER A 184 21.56 -10.59 13.10
CA SER A 184 22.78 -9.86 13.56
C SER A 184 22.67 -9.21 14.94
N VAL A 185 21.52 -9.27 15.61
CA VAL A 185 21.38 -8.82 17.00
C VAL A 185 21.33 -10.02 17.94
N ARG A 186 22.36 -10.87 17.90
CA ARG A 186 22.59 -11.89 18.92
C ARG A 186 23.86 -11.53 19.69
N HIS A 187 23.66 -10.77 20.76
CA HIS A 187 24.53 -10.67 21.93
C HIS A 187 26.02 -10.35 21.70
N SER A 188 26.32 -9.05 21.62
CA SER A 188 27.52 -8.49 22.23
C SER A 188 27.40 -8.56 23.76
N ARG A 189 27.50 -9.76 24.35
CA ARG A 189 27.84 -9.89 25.78
C ARG A 189 29.36 -9.94 25.89
N PRO A 190 30.02 -9.02 26.63
CA PRO A 190 31.41 -9.21 26.99
C PRO A 190 31.51 -10.48 27.85
N ARG A 191 32.24 -11.47 27.32
CA ARG A 191 32.56 -12.71 28.02
C ARG A 191 33.70 -12.42 29.01
N ASN A 192 33.38 -11.79 30.13
CA ASN A 192 34.28 -11.74 31.28
C ASN A 192 34.38 -13.16 31.86
N ARG A 193 35.42 -13.91 31.43
CA ARG A 193 35.90 -15.07 32.18
C ARG A 193 36.94 -14.57 33.19
N PRO A 194 36.79 -14.84 34.50
CA PRO A 194 37.96 -14.89 35.35
C PRO A 194 38.72 -16.20 35.07
N VAL A 195 39.99 -16.05 34.70
CA VAL A 195 41.00 -17.10 34.75
C VAL A 195 41.70 -16.96 36.10
N SER A 196 41.54 -17.92 37.00
CA SER A 196 42.56 -18.27 38.01
C SER A 196 42.24 -19.67 38.53
N THR A 197 42.96 -20.70 38.10
CA THR A 197 44.22 -21.20 38.69
C THR A 197 43.98 -21.92 40.02
N TYR A 198 44.18 -23.24 39.95
CA TYR A 198 44.57 -24.19 41.00
C TYR A 198 45.09 -23.61 42.32
N TYR A 199 44.58 -24.11 43.45
CA TYR A 199 45.39 -24.49 44.61
C TYR A 199 44.74 -25.66 45.36
N ASN A 200 45.60 -26.64 45.69
CA ASN A 200 45.36 -27.85 46.47
C ASN A 200 45.31 -27.59 47.98
N PHE A 201 44.98 -28.66 48.72
CA PHE A 201 45.14 -28.91 50.16
C PHE A 201 44.06 -28.24 51.03
N THR A 202 43.30 -28.96 51.86
CA THR A 202 43.59 -30.16 52.69
C THR A 202 42.40 -31.09 52.79
#